data_AF-A0A4P6KDP1-F1
#
_entry.id   AF-A0A4P6KDP1-F1
#
_cell.length_a   1.000
_cell.length_b   1.000
_cell.length_c   1.000
_cell.angle_alpha   90.00
_cell.angle_beta   90.00
_cell.angle_gamma   90.00
#
_symmetry.space_group_name_H-M   'P 1'
#
loop_
_entity.id
_entity.type
_entity.pdbx_description
1 polymer ?
#
loop_
_entity_poly.entity_id
_entity_poly.type
_entity_poly.pdbx_seq_one_letter_code
_entity_poly.pdbx_strand_id
1 'polypeptide(L)'
;MAQGSEFSSQQWLNGLLPEITSARRVLASADRLLRQDGTLERDIDAVLATYSIGVERLMKLALGTAAVSRGEGWPRNMGSTRQGWGHALDEMDERLRKTIREAVMVGGWDHQKLLDSWVCTLDNDPVWAATIKALRNYADAGRYHHLDQIRGGDVHSRSSWEMWEEVERAAIDGDAALTDHYLRTQNGAEFAPFEKALRHTVADAIKRWIAIVCLFGFHGVLGEDWKVMGADALPEDAIPVRALPGCDSR
;
A
#
# COMPACT_ATOMS: atom_id res chain seq x y z
N MET A 1 25.47 -6.04 -11.65
CA MET A 1 24.65 -7.06 -10.98
C MET A 1 25.15 -7.14 -9.54
N ALA A 2 24.25 -7.07 -8.56
CA ALA A 2 24.62 -7.30 -7.18
C ALA A 2 25.22 -8.72 -7.05
N GLN A 3 26.28 -8.89 -6.26
CA GLN A 3 26.77 -10.23 -5.93
C GLN A 3 25.64 -10.99 -5.24
N GLY A 4 25.29 -12.18 -5.74
CA GLY A 4 24.22 -13.02 -5.19
C GLY A 4 22.84 -12.86 -5.83
N SER A 5 22.68 -12.05 -6.88
CA SER A 5 21.41 -11.98 -7.62
C SER A 5 21.13 -13.26 -8.40
N GLU A 6 19.93 -13.83 -8.25
CA GLU A 6 19.48 -14.98 -9.04
C GLU A 6 18.85 -14.58 -10.40
N PHE A 7 18.67 -13.28 -10.65
CA PHE A 7 18.12 -12.79 -11.91
C PHE A 7 19.23 -12.53 -12.94
N SER A 8 18.98 -12.96 -14.19
CA SER A 8 19.83 -12.59 -15.33
C SER A 8 19.79 -11.08 -15.61
N SER A 9 20.83 -10.55 -16.26
CA SER A 9 20.85 -9.14 -16.67
C SER A 9 19.65 -8.75 -17.53
N GLN A 10 19.14 -9.67 -18.35
CA GLN A 10 17.96 -9.42 -19.19
C GLN A 10 16.68 -9.33 -18.36
N GLN A 11 16.49 -10.20 -17.36
CA GLN A 11 15.34 -10.12 -16.44
C GLN A 11 15.37 -8.81 -15.64
N TRP A 12 16.56 -8.36 -15.21
CA TRP A 12 16.75 -7.07 -14.55
C TRP A 12 16.36 -5.89 -15.44
N LEU A 13 16.99 -5.77 -16.62
CA LEU A 13 16.85 -4.59 -17.48
C LEU A 13 15.48 -4.50 -18.15
N ASN A 14 14.90 -5.64 -18.57
CA ASN A 14 13.68 -5.63 -19.37
C ASN A 14 12.43 -5.96 -18.56
N GLY A 15 12.57 -6.55 -17.36
CA GLY A 15 11.45 -6.92 -16.50
C GLY A 15 11.39 -6.07 -15.25
N LEU A 16 12.37 -6.22 -14.36
CA LEU A 16 12.33 -5.66 -13.01
C LEU A 16 12.39 -4.12 -12.99
N LEU A 17 13.37 -3.50 -13.66
CA LEU A 17 13.52 -2.04 -13.64
C LEU A 17 12.31 -1.27 -14.20
N PRO A 18 11.72 -1.68 -15.35
CA PRO A 18 10.46 -1.09 -15.82
C PRO A 18 9.32 -1.24 -14.83
N GLU A 19 9.16 -2.40 -14.19
CA GLU A 19 8.09 -2.63 -13.22
C GLU A 19 8.28 -1.82 -11.92
N ILE A 20 9.51 -1.70 -11.41
CA ILE A 20 9.82 -0.81 -10.27
C ILE A 20 9.48 0.64 -10.63
N THR A 21 9.94 1.10 -11.79
CA THR A 21 9.69 2.47 -12.25
C THR A 21 8.19 2.73 -12.41
N SER A 22 7.45 1.75 -12.94
CA SER A 22 6.00 1.82 -13.09
C SER A 22 5.31 1.88 -11.73
N ALA A 23 5.62 0.96 -10.81
CA ALA A 23 5.04 0.94 -9.46
C ALA A 23 5.26 2.28 -8.74
N ARG A 24 6.50 2.79 -8.74
CA ARG A 24 6.85 4.08 -8.12
C ARG A 24 6.07 5.25 -8.76
N ARG A 25 6.01 5.31 -10.09
CA ARG A 25 5.31 6.41 -10.79
C ARG A 25 3.80 6.37 -10.62
N VAL A 26 3.20 5.18 -10.62
CA VAL A 26 1.77 4.99 -10.39
C VAL A 26 1.42 5.40 -8.97
N LEU A 27 2.16 4.93 -7.96
CA LEU A 27 1.96 5.32 -6.56
C LEU A 27 2.12 6.82 -6.34
N ALA A 28 3.15 7.44 -6.92
CA ALA A 28 3.32 8.90 -6.84
C ALA A 28 2.17 9.67 -7.52
N SER A 29 1.58 9.11 -8.58
CA SER A 29 0.41 9.70 -9.24
C SER A 29 -0.85 9.56 -8.38
N ALA A 30 -1.03 8.41 -7.74
CA ALA A 30 -2.14 8.17 -6.81
C ALA A 30 -2.10 9.13 -5.60
N ASP A 31 -0.91 9.35 -5.02
CA ASP A 31 -0.73 10.31 -3.93
C ASP A 31 -1.07 11.74 -4.37
N ARG A 32 -0.60 12.18 -5.55
CA ARG A 32 -0.98 13.50 -6.09
C ARG A 32 -2.48 13.63 -6.31
N LEU A 33 -3.14 12.60 -6.86
CA LEU A 33 -4.59 12.61 -7.06
C LEU A 33 -5.35 12.71 -5.73
N LEU A 34 -4.91 12.01 -4.69
CA LEU A 34 -5.55 12.10 -3.37
C LEU A 34 -5.36 13.49 -2.72
N ARG A 35 -4.19 14.10 -2.92
CA ARG A 35 -3.84 15.39 -2.28
C ARG A 35 -4.26 16.64 -3.07
N GLN A 36 -4.74 16.48 -4.30
CA GLN A 36 -5.09 17.64 -5.14
C GLN A 36 -6.28 18.42 -4.56
N ASP A 37 -6.27 19.73 -4.74
CA ASP A 37 -7.43 20.56 -4.41
C ASP A 37 -8.60 20.24 -5.35
N GLY A 38 -9.84 20.31 -4.86
CA GLY A 38 -11.05 19.92 -5.60
C GLY A 38 -11.93 18.97 -4.81
N THR A 39 -12.96 18.39 -5.43
CA THR A 39 -13.94 17.50 -4.75
C THR A 39 -13.55 16.03 -4.92
N LEU A 40 -13.24 15.33 -3.82
CA LEU A 40 -12.74 13.95 -3.85
C LEU A 40 -13.73 13.00 -4.50
N GLU A 41 -15.02 13.22 -4.26
CA GLU A 41 -16.11 12.44 -4.82
C GLU A 41 -16.00 12.31 -6.35
N ARG A 42 -15.49 13.34 -7.03
CA ARG A 42 -15.33 13.33 -8.50
C ARG A 42 -14.14 12.49 -8.96
N ASP A 43 -13.14 12.34 -8.10
CA ASP A 43 -11.86 11.72 -8.42
C ASP A 43 -11.66 10.36 -7.74
N ILE A 44 -12.62 9.92 -6.91
CA ILE A 44 -12.43 8.75 -6.04
C ILE A 44 -12.16 7.47 -6.81
N ASP A 45 -12.83 7.27 -7.95
CA ASP A 45 -12.55 6.12 -8.83
C ASP A 45 -11.12 6.16 -9.37
N ALA A 46 -10.63 7.34 -9.76
CA ALA A 46 -9.26 7.50 -10.24
C ALA A 46 -8.24 7.25 -9.12
N VAL A 47 -8.52 7.71 -7.90
CA VAL A 47 -7.69 7.45 -6.71
C VAL A 47 -7.62 5.96 -6.42
N LEU A 48 -8.76 5.27 -6.32
CA LEU A 48 -8.83 3.83 -6.02
C LEU A 48 -8.21 2.98 -7.13
N ALA A 49 -8.45 3.30 -8.41
CA ALA A 49 -7.82 2.62 -9.54
C ALA A 49 -6.30 2.76 -9.51
N THR A 50 -5.80 3.99 -9.31
CA THR A 50 -4.37 4.25 -9.36
C THR A 50 -3.64 3.63 -8.17
N TYR A 51 -4.20 3.73 -6.96
CA TYR A 51 -3.64 3.06 -5.78
C TYR A 51 -3.69 1.55 -5.90
N SER A 52 -4.81 0.95 -6.32
CA SER A 52 -4.92 -0.51 -6.43
C SER A 52 -3.86 -1.08 -7.38
N ILE A 53 -3.63 -0.46 -8.55
CA ILE A 53 -2.58 -0.86 -9.49
C ILE A 53 -1.18 -0.69 -8.89
N GLY A 54 -0.90 0.47 -8.26
CA GLY A 54 0.41 0.77 -7.71
C GLY A 54 0.80 -0.15 -6.55
N VAL A 55 -0.13 -0.34 -5.60
CA VAL A 55 0.03 -1.20 -4.42
C VAL A 55 0.20 -2.67 -4.86
N GLU A 56 -0.64 -3.14 -5.78
CA GLU A 56 -0.54 -4.50 -6.32
C GLU A 56 0.84 -4.76 -6.96
N ARG A 57 1.33 -3.84 -7.80
CA ARG A 57 2.65 -3.97 -8.42
C ARG A 57 3.76 -4.01 -7.38
N LEU A 58 3.73 -3.14 -6.37
CA LEU A 58 4.76 -3.11 -5.33
C LEU A 58 4.79 -4.41 -4.52
N MET A 59 3.63 -4.92 -4.10
CA MET A 59 3.54 -6.20 -3.37
C MET A 59 4.04 -7.38 -4.21
N LYS A 60 3.68 -7.42 -5.49
CA LYS A 60 4.14 -8.45 -6.42
C LYS A 60 5.66 -8.43 -6.59
N LEU A 61 6.24 -7.25 -6.74
CA LEU A 61 7.70 -7.09 -6.81
C LEU A 61 8.35 -7.59 -5.52
N ALA A 62 7.91 -7.12 -4.34
CA ALA A 62 8.46 -7.50 -3.05
C ALA A 62 8.36 -9.01 -2.76
N LEU A 63 7.19 -9.61 -2.99
CA LEU A 63 6.96 -11.04 -2.79
C LEU A 63 7.70 -11.90 -3.82
N GLY A 64 7.75 -11.46 -5.07
CA GLY A 64 8.43 -12.16 -6.15
C GLY A 64 9.94 -12.20 -5.95
N THR A 65 10.55 -11.08 -5.54
CA THR A 65 11.97 -11.03 -5.20
C THR A 65 12.29 -11.84 -3.96
N ALA A 66 11.43 -11.79 -2.94
CA ALA A 66 11.62 -12.61 -1.74
C ALA A 66 11.56 -14.12 -2.07
N ALA A 67 10.67 -14.55 -2.96
CA ALA A 67 10.61 -15.94 -3.42
C ALA A 67 11.86 -16.36 -4.19
N VAL A 68 12.32 -15.52 -5.12
CA VAL A 68 13.57 -15.75 -5.86
C VAL A 68 14.76 -15.83 -4.91
N SER A 69 14.87 -14.92 -3.93
CA SER A 69 15.96 -14.97 -2.94
C SER A 69 15.97 -16.22 -2.06
N ARG A 70 14.87 -16.99 -2.01
CA ARG A 70 14.78 -18.28 -1.32
C ARG A 70 15.01 -19.49 -2.25
N GLY A 71 15.33 -19.26 -3.52
CA GLY A 71 15.49 -20.31 -4.52
C GLY A 71 14.17 -20.92 -5.04
N GLU A 72 13.03 -20.30 -4.75
CA GLU A 72 11.70 -20.78 -5.20
C GLU A 72 11.41 -20.39 -6.66
N GLY A 73 12.17 -19.43 -7.19
CA GLY A 73 11.92 -18.80 -8.48
C GLY A 73 10.75 -17.82 -8.46
N TRP A 74 10.50 -17.15 -9.59
CA TRP A 74 9.39 -16.19 -9.69
C TRP A 74 8.03 -16.91 -9.67
N PRO A 75 7.06 -16.47 -8.85
CA PRO A 75 5.76 -17.16 -8.74
C PRO A 75 4.98 -17.16 -10.07
N ARG A 76 4.71 -18.37 -10.61
CA ARG A 76 4.14 -18.57 -11.96
C ARG A 76 2.76 -17.95 -12.17
N ASN A 77 1.94 -17.87 -11.12
CA ASN A 77 0.56 -17.39 -11.22
C ASN A 77 0.40 -15.96 -10.71
N MET A 78 1.48 -15.24 -10.40
CA MET A 78 1.38 -13.90 -9.81
C MET A 78 0.55 -12.91 -10.66
N GLY A 79 0.60 -13.04 -11.98
CA GLY A 79 -0.17 -12.19 -12.91
C GLY A 79 -1.61 -12.65 -13.20
N SER A 80 -2.02 -13.84 -12.72
CA SER A 80 -3.35 -14.39 -13.04
C SER A 80 -4.40 -13.90 -12.06
N THR A 81 -5.52 -13.37 -12.58
CA THR A 81 -6.70 -12.99 -11.76
C THR A 81 -7.57 -14.18 -11.37
N ARG A 82 -7.51 -15.29 -12.11
CA ARG A 82 -8.40 -16.45 -11.91
C ARG A 82 -7.78 -17.59 -11.08
N GLN A 83 -6.46 -17.72 -11.12
CA GLN A 83 -5.70 -18.82 -10.49
C GLN A 83 -4.48 -18.30 -9.71
N GLY A 84 -4.45 -17.00 -9.45
CA GLY A 84 -3.28 -16.28 -9.00
C GLY A 84 -3.65 -15.13 -8.07
N TRP A 85 -2.72 -14.17 -7.94
CA TRP A 85 -2.88 -13.06 -7.00
C TRP A 85 -3.47 -11.81 -7.64
N GLY A 86 -4.02 -11.90 -8.86
CA GLY A 86 -4.63 -10.74 -9.49
C GLY A 86 -5.85 -10.28 -8.70
N HIS A 87 -5.84 -9.02 -8.25
CA HIS A 87 -6.89 -8.34 -7.46
C HIS A 87 -7.09 -8.81 -5.99
N ALA A 88 -6.37 -9.84 -5.52
CA ALA A 88 -6.40 -10.28 -4.12
C ALA A 88 -5.46 -9.44 -3.24
N LEU A 89 -5.68 -8.12 -3.19
CA LEU A 89 -4.76 -7.18 -2.55
C LEU A 89 -4.59 -7.41 -1.04
N ASP A 90 -5.66 -7.75 -0.34
CA ASP A 90 -5.67 -8.09 1.08
C ASP A 90 -4.88 -9.37 1.38
N GLU A 91 -5.08 -10.42 0.59
CA GLU A 91 -4.32 -11.67 0.71
C GLU A 91 -2.82 -11.46 0.41
N MET A 92 -2.50 -10.63 -0.58
CA MET A 92 -1.11 -10.26 -0.89
C MET A 92 -0.47 -9.46 0.25
N ASP A 93 -1.18 -8.51 0.84
CA ASP A 93 -0.69 -7.74 1.99
C ASP A 93 -0.44 -8.66 3.20
N GLU A 94 -1.38 -9.55 3.52
CA GLU A 94 -1.20 -10.52 4.60
C GLU A 94 0.02 -11.41 4.37
N ARG A 95 0.20 -11.91 3.14
CA ARG A 95 1.35 -12.74 2.77
C ARG A 95 2.66 -11.95 2.86
N LEU A 96 2.66 -10.70 2.43
CA LEU A 96 3.84 -9.83 2.52
C LEU A 96 4.20 -9.57 3.97
N ARG A 97 3.25 -9.17 4.81
CA ARG A 97 3.47 -8.95 6.25
C ARG A 97 3.93 -10.23 6.95
N LYS A 98 3.38 -11.39 6.60
CA LYS A 98 3.85 -12.69 7.11
C LYS A 98 5.30 -12.96 6.71
N THR A 99 5.63 -12.76 5.43
CA THR A 99 7.00 -12.95 4.91
C THR A 99 8.00 -12.05 5.65
N ILE A 100 7.64 -10.78 5.85
CA ILE A 100 8.45 -9.81 6.61
C ILE A 100 8.61 -10.28 8.05
N ARG A 101 7.53 -10.63 8.75
CA ARG A 101 7.57 -11.09 10.15
C ARG A 101 8.50 -12.29 10.32
N GLU A 102 8.35 -13.30 9.48
CA GLU A 102 9.18 -14.50 9.51
C GLU A 102 10.65 -14.15 9.30
N ALA A 103 10.98 -13.31 8.30
CA ALA A 103 12.35 -12.89 8.04
C ALA A 103 12.94 -12.05 9.18
N VAL A 104 12.17 -11.13 9.77
CA VAL A 104 12.59 -10.29 10.90
C VAL A 104 12.87 -11.14 12.15
N MET A 105 12.06 -12.17 12.43
CA MET A 105 12.25 -13.05 13.59
C MET A 105 13.51 -13.92 13.50
N VAL A 106 13.89 -14.36 12.30
CA VAL A 106 15.01 -15.34 12.14
C VAL A 106 16.36 -14.69 11.81
N GLY A 107 16.37 -13.48 11.26
CA GLY A 107 17.55 -12.94 10.57
C GLY A 107 18.64 -12.29 11.44
N GLY A 108 18.44 -12.17 12.76
CA GLY A 108 19.48 -11.67 13.68
C GLY A 108 20.06 -10.31 13.27
N TRP A 109 19.19 -9.33 13.01
CA TRP A 109 19.54 -8.08 12.34
C TRP A 109 20.20 -7.04 13.26
N ASP A 110 21.17 -6.28 12.73
CA ASP A 110 21.85 -5.19 13.46
C ASP A 110 20.87 -4.12 14.00
N HIS A 111 19.74 -3.92 13.32
CA HIS A 111 18.70 -2.96 13.67
C HIS A 111 17.39 -3.64 14.10
N GLN A 112 17.45 -4.80 14.77
CA GLN A 112 16.28 -5.59 15.16
C GLN A 112 15.14 -4.76 15.78
N LYS A 113 15.45 -3.89 16.76
CA LYS A 113 14.45 -3.06 17.44
C LYS A 113 13.69 -2.10 16.51
N LEU A 114 14.33 -1.63 15.45
CA LEU A 114 13.70 -0.78 14.42
C LEU A 114 12.83 -1.62 13.49
N LEU A 115 13.30 -2.80 13.10
CA LEU A 115 12.53 -3.72 12.26
C LEU A 115 11.27 -4.22 12.97
N ASP A 116 11.38 -4.54 14.26
CA ASP A 116 10.25 -4.94 15.11
C ASP A 116 9.22 -3.79 15.24
N SER A 117 9.66 -2.54 15.37
CA SER A 117 8.76 -1.39 15.45
C SER A 117 8.03 -1.14 14.13
N TRP A 118 8.69 -1.37 13.00
CA TRP A 118 8.05 -1.33 11.67
C TRP A 118 7.08 -2.47 11.44
N VAL A 119 7.41 -3.70 11.86
CA VAL A 119 6.48 -4.84 11.86
C VAL A 119 5.22 -4.50 12.66
N CYS A 120 5.38 -4.04 13.90
CA CYS A 120 4.27 -3.62 14.74
C CYS A 120 3.44 -2.52 14.06
N THR A 121 4.10 -1.56 13.43
CA THR A 121 3.44 -0.45 12.72
C THR A 121 2.58 -0.96 11.57
N LEU A 122 3.10 -1.88 10.74
CA LEU A 122 2.32 -2.47 9.65
C LEU A 122 1.10 -3.25 10.16
N ASP A 123 1.24 -3.96 11.28
CA ASP A 123 0.17 -4.79 11.83
C ASP A 123 -0.91 -3.99 12.56
N ASN A 124 -0.59 -2.77 13.01
CA ASN A 124 -1.48 -1.94 13.83
C ASN A 124 -1.89 -0.62 13.18
N ASP A 125 -1.70 -0.44 11.86
CA ASP A 125 -2.16 0.75 11.14
C ASP A 125 -3.63 0.58 10.69
N PRO A 126 -4.61 1.21 11.38
CA PRO A 126 -6.02 1.02 11.05
C PRO A 126 -6.40 1.67 9.72
N VAL A 127 -5.70 2.74 9.33
CA VAL A 127 -5.94 3.45 8.07
C VAL A 127 -5.48 2.60 6.90
N TRP A 128 -4.31 1.98 7.02
CA TRP A 128 -3.84 1.01 6.02
C TRP A 128 -4.79 -0.19 5.91
N ALA A 129 -5.22 -0.77 7.05
CA ALA A 129 -6.13 -1.90 7.07
C ALA A 129 -7.46 -1.61 6.36
N ALA A 130 -8.03 -0.42 6.58
CA ALA A 130 -9.21 0.02 5.85
C ALA A 130 -8.91 0.28 4.36
N THR A 131 -7.76 0.87 4.06
CA THR A 131 -7.34 1.18 2.68
C THR A 131 -7.20 -0.07 1.84
N ILE A 132 -6.44 -1.09 2.30
CA ILE A 132 -6.20 -2.30 1.50
C ILE A 132 -7.50 -3.04 1.19
N LYS A 133 -8.45 -3.05 2.15
CA LYS A 133 -9.79 -3.60 1.98
C LYS A 133 -10.60 -2.82 0.93
N ALA A 134 -10.55 -1.49 0.97
CA ALA A 134 -11.22 -0.65 -0.03
C ALA A 134 -10.64 -0.88 -1.44
N LEU A 135 -9.31 -0.92 -1.58
CA LEU A 135 -8.65 -1.18 -2.85
C LEU A 135 -8.98 -2.58 -3.41
N ARG A 136 -9.00 -3.61 -2.55
CA ARG A 136 -9.43 -4.96 -2.93
C ARG A 136 -10.86 -4.98 -3.43
N ASN A 137 -11.81 -4.42 -2.68
CA ASN A 137 -13.22 -4.41 -3.06
C ASN A 137 -13.47 -3.63 -4.36
N TYR A 138 -12.74 -2.53 -4.56
CA TYR A 138 -12.78 -1.75 -5.79
C TYR A 138 -12.26 -2.56 -6.99
N ALA A 139 -11.12 -3.22 -6.84
CA ALA A 139 -10.49 -4.02 -7.88
C ALA A 139 -11.27 -5.30 -8.23
N ASP A 140 -11.97 -5.88 -7.27
CA ASP A 140 -12.79 -7.09 -7.44
C ASP A 140 -14.09 -6.79 -8.18
N ALA A 141 -14.89 -5.84 -7.67
CA ALA A 141 -16.23 -5.56 -8.20
C ALA A 141 -16.64 -4.08 -8.19
N GLY A 142 -16.09 -3.26 -7.29
CA GLY A 142 -16.53 -1.87 -7.08
C GLY A 142 -16.42 -0.99 -8.32
N ARG A 143 -15.37 -1.18 -9.14
CA ARG A 143 -15.17 -0.40 -10.38
C ARG A 143 -16.27 -0.53 -11.42
N TYR A 144 -17.17 -1.51 -11.29
CA TYR A 144 -18.30 -1.72 -12.17
C TYR A 144 -19.66 -1.48 -11.49
N HIS A 145 -19.68 -1.02 -10.24
CA HIS A 145 -20.89 -0.85 -9.44
C HIS A 145 -22.02 -0.11 -10.19
N HIS A 146 -21.73 1.07 -10.73
CA HIS A 146 -22.73 1.86 -11.46
C HIS A 146 -23.12 1.22 -12.81
N LEU A 147 -22.22 0.49 -13.47
CA LEU A 147 -22.56 -0.26 -14.69
C LEU A 147 -23.51 -1.43 -14.38
N ASP A 148 -23.30 -2.12 -13.25
CA ASP A 148 -24.19 -3.17 -12.79
C ASP A 148 -25.57 -2.61 -12.37
N GLN A 149 -25.62 -1.41 -11.79
CA GLN A 149 -26.89 -0.70 -11.52
C GLN A 149 -27.66 -0.42 -12.82
N ILE A 150 -26.98 0.05 -13.87
CA ILE A 150 -27.60 0.33 -15.18
C ILE A 150 -28.14 -0.95 -15.81
N ARG A 151 -27.43 -2.08 -15.66
CA ARG A 151 -27.89 -3.39 -16.14
C ARG A 151 -29.21 -3.82 -15.50
N GLY A 152 -29.50 -3.35 -14.29
CA GLY A 152 -30.65 -3.75 -13.47
C GLY A 152 -30.41 -5.06 -12.70
N GLY A 153 -31.26 -5.31 -11.70
CA GLY A 153 -31.12 -6.42 -10.75
C GLY A 153 -30.45 -6.01 -9.43
N ASP A 154 -30.23 -6.98 -8.55
CA ASP A 154 -29.57 -6.74 -7.27
C ASP A 154 -28.07 -6.48 -7.47
N VAL A 155 -27.60 -5.33 -6.98
CA VAL A 155 -26.18 -4.96 -6.97
C VAL A 155 -25.62 -5.24 -5.59
N HIS A 156 -24.73 -6.23 -5.48
CA HIS A 156 -24.11 -6.63 -4.22
C HIS A 156 -22.74 -5.95 -3.99
N SER A 157 -22.17 -5.33 -5.03
CA SER A 157 -20.97 -4.51 -4.88
C SER A 157 -21.31 -3.19 -4.21
N ARG A 158 -20.38 -2.66 -3.42
CA ARG A 158 -20.48 -1.31 -2.88
C ARG A 158 -20.00 -0.31 -3.92
N SER A 159 -20.43 0.94 -3.79
CA SER A 159 -19.86 2.06 -4.55
C SER A 159 -18.46 2.40 -4.05
N SER A 160 -17.69 3.08 -4.89
CA SER A 160 -16.35 3.58 -4.54
C SER A 160 -16.37 4.48 -3.31
N TRP A 161 -17.40 5.32 -3.18
CA TRP A 161 -17.57 6.21 -2.03
C TRP A 161 -17.83 5.43 -0.74
N GLU A 162 -18.78 4.49 -0.73
CA GLU A 162 -19.07 3.68 0.45
C GLU A 162 -17.85 2.89 0.93
N MET A 163 -17.00 2.41 0.02
CA MET A 163 -15.73 1.76 0.39
C MET A 163 -14.75 2.73 1.03
N TRP A 164 -14.67 3.96 0.50
CA TRP A 164 -13.74 4.98 0.96
C TRP A 164 -14.12 5.58 2.32
N GLU A 165 -15.42 5.68 2.63
CA GLU A 165 -15.89 6.16 3.95
C GLU A 165 -15.30 5.38 5.13
N GLU A 166 -15.01 4.08 4.96
CA GLU A 166 -14.33 3.28 5.99
C GLU A 166 -12.88 3.74 6.21
N VAL A 167 -12.20 4.14 5.15
CA VAL A 167 -10.82 4.67 5.21
C VAL A 167 -10.82 6.01 5.92
N GLU A 168 -11.76 6.89 5.56
CA GLU A 168 -11.90 8.20 6.19
C GLU A 168 -12.23 8.07 7.67
N ARG A 169 -13.16 7.18 8.03
CA ARG A 169 -13.52 6.92 9.43
C ARG A 169 -12.34 6.39 10.23
N ALA A 170 -11.58 5.43 9.67
CA ALA A 170 -10.37 4.92 10.33
C ALA A 170 -9.32 6.02 10.57
N ALA A 171 -9.17 6.97 9.63
CA ALA A 171 -8.28 8.11 9.79
C ALA A 171 -8.77 9.10 10.85
N ILE A 172 -10.07 9.42 10.87
CA ILE A 172 -10.68 10.30 11.86
C ILE A 172 -10.51 9.70 13.27
N ASP A 173 -10.93 8.45 13.46
CA ASP A 173 -10.91 7.77 14.76
C ASP A 173 -9.48 7.53 15.28
N GLY A 174 -8.49 7.43 14.39
CA GLY A 174 -7.08 7.21 14.70
C GLY A 174 -6.27 8.46 15.04
N ASP A 175 -6.82 9.66 14.82
CA ASP A 175 -6.11 10.93 15.03
C ASP A 175 -7.00 11.92 15.82
N ALA A 176 -6.61 12.21 17.06
CA ALA A 176 -7.35 13.10 17.95
C ALA A 176 -7.51 14.52 17.36
N ALA A 177 -6.50 15.05 16.67
CA ALA A 177 -6.58 16.38 16.06
C ALA A 177 -7.56 16.38 14.88
N LEU A 178 -7.61 15.28 14.12
CA LEU A 178 -8.54 15.10 13.02
C LEU A 178 -9.98 14.88 13.52
N THR A 179 -10.17 14.10 14.59
CA THR A 179 -11.44 13.96 15.31
C THR A 179 -11.97 15.32 15.77
N ASP A 180 -11.13 16.12 16.44
CA ASP A 180 -11.52 17.46 16.88
C ASP A 180 -11.88 18.37 15.71
N HIS A 181 -11.17 18.25 14.58
CA HIS A 181 -11.49 19.01 13.37
C HIS A 181 -12.84 18.58 12.78
N TYR A 182 -13.08 17.28 12.68
CA TYR A 182 -14.34 16.71 12.22
C TYR A 182 -15.54 17.22 13.04
N LEU A 183 -15.42 17.22 14.37
CA LEU A 183 -16.45 17.73 15.27
C LEU A 183 -16.70 19.24 15.07
N ARG A 184 -15.65 20.04 14.85
CA ARG A 184 -15.82 21.47 14.53
C ARG A 184 -16.56 21.67 13.20
N THR A 185 -16.24 20.88 12.18
CA THR A 185 -16.90 20.93 10.87
C THR A 185 -18.37 20.54 10.97
N GLN A 186 -18.71 19.51 11.77
CA GLN A 186 -20.12 19.20 12.07
C GLN A 186 -20.86 20.36 12.78
N ASN A 187 -20.14 21.18 13.54
CA ASN A 187 -20.65 22.37 14.22
C ASN A 187 -20.56 23.66 13.37
N GLY A 188 -20.36 23.53 12.05
CA GLY A 188 -20.43 24.65 11.11
C GLY A 188 -19.09 25.31 10.76
N ALA A 189 -17.95 24.75 11.16
CA ALA A 189 -16.65 25.17 10.62
C ALA A 189 -16.51 24.78 9.13
N GLU A 190 -15.59 25.44 8.41
CA GLU A 190 -15.36 25.18 6.99
C GLU A 190 -14.97 23.71 6.73
N PHE A 191 -15.55 23.12 5.68
CA PHE A 191 -15.29 21.72 5.31
C PHE A 191 -13.95 21.55 4.58
N ALA A 192 -13.55 22.50 3.72
CA ALA A 192 -12.35 22.35 2.89
C ALA A 192 -11.04 22.15 3.68
N PRO A 193 -10.78 22.88 4.78
CA PRO A 193 -9.61 22.61 5.62
C PRO A 193 -9.62 21.21 6.26
N PHE A 194 -10.80 20.73 6.67
CA PHE A 194 -10.96 19.39 7.22
C PHE A 194 -10.70 18.32 6.16
N GLU A 195 -11.33 18.44 5.00
CA GLU A 195 -11.17 17.51 3.88
C GLU A 195 -9.71 17.41 3.44
N LYS A 196 -8.99 18.55 3.38
CA LYS A 196 -7.56 18.57 3.08
C LYS A 196 -6.73 17.84 4.13
N ALA A 197 -7.01 18.05 5.42
CA ALA A 197 -6.33 17.36 6.50
C ALA A 197 -6.58 15.84 6.45
N LEU A 198 -7.83 15.43 6.25
CA LEU A 198 -8.25 14.03 6.14
C LEU A 198 -7.51 13.31 5.01
N ARG A 199 -7.50 13.90 3.80
CA ARG A 199 -6.80 13.35 2.64
C ARG A 199 -5.31 13.20 2.89
N HIS A 200 -4.67 14.19 3.52
CA HIS A 200 -3.26 14.12 3.88
C HIS A 200 -2.98 13.00 4.89
N THR A 201 -3.81 12.83 5.93
CA THR A 201 -3.65 11.75 6.91
C THR A 201 -3.75 10.38 6.26
N VAL A 202 -4.72 10.16 5.37
CA VAL A 202 -4.85 8.90 4.62
C VAL A 202 -3.65 8.67 3.71
N ALA A 203 -3.26 9.69 2.94
CA ALA A 203 -2.13 9.61 2.02
C ALA A 203 -0.80 9.34 2.76
N ASP A 204 -0.60 9.94 3.94
CA ASP A 204 0.58 9.70 4.79
C ASP A 204 0.61 8.26 5.33
N ALA A 205 -0.53 7.69 5.69
CA ALA A 205 -0.61 6.28 6.11
C ALA A 205 -0.22 5.33 4.98
N ILE A 206 -0.73 5.57 3.76
CA ILE A 206 -0.35 4.76 2.58
C ILE A 206 1.14 4.93 2.26
N LYS A 207 1.65 6.17 2.28
CA LYS A 207 3.08 6.44 2.09
C LYS A 207 3.96 5.78 3.13
N ARG A 208 3.53 5.72 4.39
CA ARG A 208 4.23 5.00 5.46
C ARG A 208 4.34 3.51 5.14
N TRP A 209 3.25 2.87 4.71
CA TRP A 209 3.28 1.47 4.29
C TRP A 209 4.27 1.25 3.11
N ILE A 210 4.19 2.10 2.07
CA ILE A 210 5.11 2.03 0.92
C ILE A 210 6.57 2.15 1.40
N ALA A 211 6.85 3.15 2.22
CA ALA A 211 8.19 3.41 2.73
C ALA A 211 8.71 2.23 3.55
N ILE A 212 7.90 1.66 4.46
CA ILE A 212 8.29 0.49 5.25
C ILE A 212 8.62 -0.72 4.34
N VAL A 213 7.77 -1.03 3.36
CA VAL A 213 7.99 -2.16 2.44
C VAL A 213 9.29 -1.99 1.64
N CYS A 214 9.57 -0.78 1.17
CA CYS A 214 10.82 -0.45 0.48
C CYS A 214 12.04 -0.49 1.43
N LEU A 215 11.90 0.02 2.66
CA LEU A 215 12.97 0.12 3.65
C LEU A 215 13.38 -1.23 4.25
N PHE A 216 12.46 -2.18 4.34
CA PHE A 216 12.83 -3.58 4.65
C PHE A 216 13.83 -4.15 3.63
N GLY A 217 13.82 -3.66 2.39
CA GLY A 217 14.84 -3.98 1.39
C GLY A 217 16.22 -3.54 1.79
N PHE A 218 16.41 -2.30 2.26
CA PHE A 218 17.73 -1.80 2.66
C PHE A 218 18.40 -2.67 3.72
N HIS A 219 17.61 -3.30 4.59
CA HIS A 219 18.08 -4.22 5.62
C HIS A 219 18.23 -5.68 5.15
N GLY A 220 17.89 -6.00 3.90
CA GLY A 220 17.98 -7.35 3.33
C GLY A 220 16.86 -8.29 3.75
N VAL A 221 15.82 -7.81 4.43
CA VAL A 221 14.73 -8.63 5.00
C VAL A 221 13.97 -9.41 3.93
N LEU A 222 13.89 -8.88 2.71
CA LEU A 222 13.23 -9.52 1.57
C LEU A 222 14.22 -10.02 0.51
N GLY A 223 15.48 -10.23 0.90
CA GLY A 223 16.55 -10.73 0.04
C GLY A 223 17.44 -9.64 -0.56
N GLU A 224 18.61 -10.05 -1.06
CA GLU A 224 19.63 -9.13 -1.61
C GLU A 224 19.15 -8.39 -2.86
N ASP A 225 18.30 -9.01 -3.69
CA ASP A 225 17.72 -8.34 -4.85
C ASP A 225 16.78 -7.20 -4.43
N TRP A 226 15.95 -7.42 -3.39
CA TRP A 226 15.07 -6.37 -2.86
C TRP A 226 15.84 -5.24 -2.20
N LYS A 227 17.09 -5.44 -1.78
CA LYS A 227 17.94 -4.39 -1.23
C LYS A 227 18.23 -3.27 -2.22
N VAL A 228 18.47 -3.63 -3.47
CA VAL A 228 18.65 -2.67 -4.56
C VAL A 228 17.29 -2.16 -5.04
N MET A 229 16.33 -3.05 -5.24
CA MET A 229 15.04 -2.69 -5.83
C MET A 229 14.17 -1.86 -4.89
N GLY A 230 14.19 -2.13 -3.59
CA GLY A 230 13.46 -1.36 -2.58
C GLY A 230 13.95 0.08 -2.51
N ALA A 231 15.26 0.31 -2.67
CA ALA A 231 15.82 1.66 -2.77
C ALA A 231 15.30 2.40 -4.00
N ASP A 232 15.27 1.74 -5.16
CA ASP A 232 14.77 2.32 -6.41
C ASP A 232 13.24 2.52 -6.42
N ALA A 233 12.51 1.67 -5.68
CA ALA A 233 11.05 1.72 -5.54
C ALA A 233 10.58 2.78 -4.54
N LEU A 234 11.45 3.22 -3.62
CA LEU A 234 11.11 4.26 -2.64
C LEU A 234 10.72 5.56 -3.37
N PRO A 235 9.55 6.16 -3.05
CA PRO A 235 9.16 7.45 -3.62
C PRO A 235 10.16 8.56 -3.26
N GLU A 236 10.38 9.51 -4.18
CA GLU A 236 11.29 10.66 -3.94
C GLU A 236 10.78 11.57 -2.81
N ASP A 237 9.48 11.59 -2.60
CA ASP A 237 8.78 12.31 -1.54
C ASP A 237 8.39 11.39 -0.37
N ALA A 238 9.13 10.29 -0.18
CA ALA A 238 8.95 9.41 0.97
C ALA A 238 9.11 10.19 2.28
N ILE A 239 8.19 9.94 3.20
CA ILE A 239 8.21 10.53 4.54
C ILE A 239 9.09 9.69 5.48
N PRO A 240 9.75 10.28 6.48
CA PRO A 240 10.42 9.52 7.53
C PRO A 240 9.44 8.57 8.21
N VAL A 241 9.77 7.27 8.24
CA VAL A 241 8.95 6.28 8.92
C VAL A 241 9.08 6.46 10.42
N ARG A 242 7.98 6.86 11.05
CA ARG A 242 7.82 6.84 12.50
C ARG A 242 6.94 5.65 12.86
N ALA A 243 7.30 4.94 13.92
CA ALA A 243 6.45 3.89 14.43
C ALA A 243 5.13 4.48 14.93
N LEU A 244 4.06 3.70 14.86
CA LEU A 244 2.79 4.10 15.46
C LEU A 244 2.89 4.14 16.99
N PRO A 245 2.03 4.93 17.66
CA PRO A 245 1.94 4.90 19.12
C PRO A 245 1.76 3.46 19.64
N GLY A 246 2.61 3.06 20.59
CA GLY A 246 2.62 1.70 21.13
C GLY A 246 3.49 0.70 20.35
N CYS A 247 4.02 1.08 19.18
CA CYS A 247 4.99 0.31 18.41
C CYS A 247 6.44 0.79 18.59
N ASP A 248 6.66 1.94 19.26
CA ASP A 248 7.99 2.35 19.67
C ASP A 248 8.60 1.28 20.58
N SER A 249 9.76 0.75 20.18
CA SER A 249 10.46 -0.26 20.94
C SER A 249 10.91 0.30 22.29
N ARG A 250 10.47 -0.35 23.39
CA ARG A 250 11.10 -0.16 24.70
C ARG A 250 12.55 -0.68 24.70
#